data_AF-X0XUI1-F1
#
_entry.id   AF-X0XUI1-F1
#
_cell.length_a   1.000
_cell.length_b   1.000
_cell.length_c   1.000
_cell.angle_alpha   90.00
_cell.angle_beta   90.00
_cell.angle_gamma   90.00
#
_symmetry.space_group_name_H-M   'P 1'
#
loop_
_entity.id
_entity.type
_entity.pdbx_description
1 polymer ?
#
loop_
_entity_poly.entity_id
_entity_poly.type
_entity_poly.pdbx_seq_one_letter_code
_entity_poly.pdbx_strand_id
1 'polypeptide(L)'
;FAVGGNGAKVHREAVIKRGAAGVIVGPTGRADRLDYPDLVEVSRLLPKKEEVEDAGFGFALSLKQARELESYFEAGKTVRMRAWVDAELIEGEMPTIDCWFPGSEHPEQEVILMGHLDHYKPGANDNASGCAGMVEIIRNIASMVENGVIEPPRRTIR
;
A
#
# COMPACT_ATOMS: atom_id res chain seq x y z
N PHE A 1 19.00 6.83 10.22
CA PHE A 1 17.80 6.40 10.97
C PHE A 1 16.84 7.57 11.00
N ALA A 2 15.56 7.33 10.76
CA ALA A 2 14.51 8.35 10.87
C ALA A 2 13.33 7.80 11.69
N VAL A 3 12.82 8.61 12.60
CA VAL A 3 11.69 8.28 13.46
C VAL A 3 10.43 8.91 12.87
N GLY A 4 9.36 8.13 12.70
CA GLY A 4 8.06 8.64 12.22
C GLY A 4 8.07 9.24 10.81
N GLY A 5 9.10 8.94 10.01
CA GLY A 5 9.28 9.50 8.67
C GLY A 5 8.57 8.69 7.60
N ASN A 6 8.06 9.37 6.57
CA ASN A 6 7.67 8.72 5.31
C ASN A 6 8.93 8.12 4.64
N GLY A 7 8.99 6.79 4.50
CA GLY A 7 10.16 6.09 3.97
C GLY A 7 10.65 6.63 2.62
N ALA A 8 9.74 6.96 1.71
CA ALA A 8 10.06 7.53 0.41
C ALA A 8 10.72 8.91 0.53
N LYS A 9 10.21 9.76 1.43
CA LYS A 9 10.80 11.09 1.66
C LYS A 9 12.19 10.97 2.28
N VAL A 10 12.36 10.11 3.28
CA VAL A 10 13.65 9.91 3.97
C VAL A 10 14.67 9.32 3.00
N HIS A 11 14.27 8.35 2.17
CA HIS A 11 15.13 7.76 1.15
C HIS A 11 15.61 8.79 0.13
N ARG A 12 14.69 9.54 -0.47
CA ARG A 12 15.06 10.61 -1.42
C ARG A 12 16.02 11.62 -0.81
N GLU A 13 15.81 11.99 0.44
CA GLU A 13 16.63 12.97 1.14
C GLU A 13 18.00 12.42 1.58
N ALA A 14 18.06 11.23 2.17
CA ALA A 14 19.28 10.69 2.75
C ALA A 14 20.12 9.91 1.74
N VAL A 15 19.48 9.08 0.92
CA VAL A 15 20.14 8.17 -0.02
C VAL A 15 20.45 8.92 -1.30
N ILE A 16 19.42 9.31 -2.05
CA ILE A 16 19.59 9.90 -3.38
C ILE A 16 20.36 11.22 -3.31
N LYS A 17 19.95 12.15 -2.42
CA LYS A 17 20.56 13.49 -2.35
C LYS A 17 21.86 13.58 -1.56
N ARG A 18 22.08 12.70 -0.58
CA ARG A 18 23.17 12.83 0.41
C ARG A 18 24.11 11.62 0.48
N GLY A 19 23.89 10.60 -0.35
CA GLY A 19 24.79 9.46 -0.50
C GLY A 19 24.79 8.47 0.67
N ALA A 20 23.76 8.44 1.52
CA ALA A 20 23.60 7.37 2.49
C ALA A 20 23.39 6.03 1.75
N ALA A 21 23.96 4.94 2.28
CA ALA A 21 23.82 3.62 1.63
C ALA A 21 22.38 3.08 1.65
N GLY A 22 21.57 3.48 2.63
CA GLY A 22 20.19 3.04 2.79
C GLY A 22 19.53 3.70 3.99
N VAL A 23 18.26 3.37 4.25
CA VAL A 23 17.48 3.96 5.34
C VAL A 23 16.91 2.92 6.29
N ILE A 24 16.77 3.32 7.55
CA ILE A 24 16.02 2.58 8.56
C ILE A 24 14.98 3.54 9.13
N VAL A 25 13.72 3.12 9.11
CA VAL A 25 12.56 3.98 9.38
C VAL A 25 11.73 3.34 10.49
N GLY A 26 11.51 4.07 11.59
CA GLY A 26 10.59 3.66 12.64
C GLY A 26 9.12 3.86 12.24
N PRO A 27 8.16 3.30 12.98
CA PRO A 27 6.75 3.47 12.69
C PRO A 27 6.32 4.92 12.88
N THR A 28 5.14 5.26 12.36
CA THR A 28 4.50 6.54 12.66
C THR A 28 4.11 6.59 14.14
N GLY A 29 4.13 7.79 14.73
CA GLY A 29 3.69 8.00 16.12
C GLY A 29 2.18 7.93 16.33
N ARG A 30 1.45 7.19 15.49
CA ARG A 30 -0.02 7.10 15.57
C ARG A 30 -0.44 6.32 16.82
N ALA A 31 -1.43 6.85 17.53
CA ALA A 31 -1.90 6.29 18.79
C ALA A 31 -2.39 4.84 18.67
N ASP A 32 -3.07 4.49 17.58
CA ASP A 32 -3.60 3.14 17.31
C ASP A 32 -2.50 2.08 17.11
N ARG A 33 -1.24 2.49 16.98
CA ARG A 33 -0.08 1.61 16.81
C ARG A 33 0.72 1.40 18.08
N LEU A 34 0.49 2.23 19.10
CA LEU A 34 1.25 2.17 20.36
C LEU A 34 0.97 0.88 21.14
N ASP A 35 -0.26 0.36 21.05
CA ASP A 35 -0.69 -0.87 21.72
C ASP A 35 -0.12 -2.15 21.07
N TYR A 36 0.47 -2.03 19.87
CA TYR A 36 1.02 -3.14 19.11
C TYR A 36 2.52 -2.92 18.81
N PRO A 37 3.37 -2.87 19.85
CA PRO A 37 4.75 -2.37 19.71
C PRO A 37 5.68 -3.26 18.88
N ASP A 38 5.32 -4.53 18.68
CA ASP A 38 6.07 -5.48 17.86
C ASP A 38 5.61 -5.48 16.39
N LEU A 39 4.50 -4.82 16.04
CA LEU A 39 4.07 -4.69 14.64
C LEU A 39 4.96 -3.71 13.89
N VAL A 40 5.32 -4.08 12.65
CA VAL A 40 6.04 -3.23 11.72
C VAL A 40 5.03 -2.52 10.83
N GLU A 41 5.04 -1.19 10.88
CA GLU A 41 4.24 -0.40 9.96
C GLU A 41 4.83 -0.49 8.55
N VAL A 42 3.97 -0.71 7.56
CA VAL A 42 4.40 -0.77 6.16
C VAL A 42 4.97 0.59 5.76
N SER A 43 6.22 0.57 5.30
CA SER A 43 6.91 1.73 4.73
C SER A 43 7.44 1.36 3.36
N ARG A 44 7.37 2.29 2.41
CA ARG A 44 7.79 2.09 1.01
C ARG A 44 8.73 3.21 0.61
N LEU A 45 9.73 2.90 -0.23
CA LEU A 45 10.71 3.87 -0.73
C LEU A 45 10.19 4.62 -1.97
N LEU A 46 9.29 4.01 -2.76
CA LEU A 46 8.61 4.62 -3.91
C LEU A 46 9.52 5.53 -4.78
N PRO A 47 10.65 5.01 -5.30
CA PRO A 47 11.47 5.78 -6.22
C PRO A 47 10.67 6.07 -7.49
N LYS A 48 10.85 7.27 -8.05
CA LYS A 48 10.36 7.60 -9.40
C LYS A 48 11.18 6.87 -10.46
N LYS A 49 10.68 6.86 -11.69
CA LYS A 49 11.38 6.25 -12.83
C LYS A 49 12.79 6.81 -13.01
N GLU A 50 12.97 8.12 -12.84
CA GLU A 50 14.25 8.79 -12.97
C GLU A 50 15.17 8.56 -11.75
N GLU A 51 14.63 8.02 -10.66
CA GLU A 51 15.32 7.80 -9.38
C GLU A 51 15.77 6.32 -9.20
N VAL A 52 15.47 5.44 -10.16
CA VAL A 52 15.70 3.98 -10.03
C VAL A 52 17.18 3.63 -9.85
N GLU A 53 18.07 4.21 -10.65
CA GLU A 53 19.52 3.93 -10.61
C GLU A 53 20.17 4.41 -9.30
N ASP A 54 19.63 5.48 -8.72
CA ASP A 54 20.12 6.07 -7.46
C ASP A 54 19.42 5.48 -6.23
N ALA A 55 18.46 4.56 -6.42
CA ALA A 55 17.69 3.99 -5.34
C ALA A 55 18.51 2.98 -4.53
N GLY A 56 18.81 3.33 -3.27
CA GLY A 56 19.29 2.37 -2.28
C GLY A 56 18.18 1.56 -1.61
N PHE A 57 18.51 0.90 -0.51
CA PHE A 57 17.61 0.01 0.22
C PHE A 57 17.05 0.64 1.50
N GLY A 58 16.09 -0.04 2.14
CA GLY A 58 15.65 0.34 3.47
C GLY A 58 14.89 -0.73 4.24
N PHE A 59 14.82 -0.54 5.55
CA PHE A 59 14.12 -1.42 6.49
C PHE A 59 13.16 -0.60 7.36
N ALA A 60 11.96 -1.14 7.58
CA ALA A 60 11.03 -0.63 8.57
C ALA A 60 11.26 -1.35 9.91
N LEU A 61 11.17 -0.62 11.01
CA LEU A 61 11.26 -1.16 12.37
C LEU A 61 9.89 -1.18 13.04
N SER A 62 9.71 -2.10 13.99
CA SER A 62 8.62 -2.00 14.95
C SER A 62 8.86 -0.85 15.94
N LEU A 63 7.82 -0.44 16.67
CA LEU A 63 7.95 0.61 17.67
C LEU A 63 8.97 0.24 18.76
N LYS A 64 8.96 -1.03 19.18
CA LYS A 64 9.90 -1.55 20.17
C LYS A 64 11.35 -1.47 19.68
N GLN A 65 11.61 -1.89 18.43
CA GLN A 65 12.94 -1.83 17.82
C GLN A 65 13.40 -0.38 17.62
N ALA A 66 12.50 0.52 17.22
CA ALA A 66 12.81 1.95 17.09
C ALA A 66 13.22 2.56 18.43
N ARG A 67 12.48 2.29 19.52
CA ARG A 67 12.80 2.76 20.87
C ARG A 67 14.12 2.19 21.40
N GLU A 68 14.39 0.91 21.13
CA GLU A 68 15.67 0.31 21.51
C GLU A 68 16.82 1.03 20.81
N LEU A 69 16.70 1.26 19.51
CA LEU A 69 17.72 1.96 18.72
C LEU A 69 17.91 3.42 19.18
N GLU A 70 16.83 4.13 19.49
CA GLU A 70 16.86 5.47 20.07
C GLU A 70 17.62 5.48 21.40
N SER A 71 17.36 4.52 22.29
CA SER A 71 18.04 4.44 23.59
C SER A 71 19.57 4.31 23.46
N TYR A 72 20.06 3.66 22.40
CA TYR A 72 21.49 3.58 22.13
C TYR A 72 22.05 4.95 21.72
N PHE A 73 21.33 5.71 20.89
CA PHE A 73 21.74 7.05 20.49
C PHE A 73 21.69 8.05 21.66
N GLU A 74 20.66 7.99 22.50
CA GLU A 74 20.55 8.81 23.71
C GLU A 74 21.69 8.53 24.70
N ALA A 75 22.12 7.28 24.80
CA ALA A 75 23.29 6.88 25.59
C ALA A 75 24.64 7.22 24.92
N GLY A 76 24.65 7.92 23.78
CA GLY A 76 25.85 8.30 23.04
C GLY A 76 26.60 7.11 22.40
N LYS A 77 25.94 5.96 22.24
CA LYS A 77 26.56 4.76 21.68
C LYS A 77 26.62 4.83 20.17
N THR A 78 27.73 4.36 19.60
CA THR A 78 27.82 4.10 18.16
C THR A 78 27.17 2.75 17.83
N VAL A 79 26.17 2.77 16.96
CA VAL A 79 25.51 1.56 16.47
C VAL A 79 26.09 1.19 15.11
N ARG A 80 26.56 -0.05 14.97
CA ARG A 80 26.99 -0.63 13.69
C ARG A 80 26.00 -1.68 13.25
N MET A 81 25.58 -1.61 12.00
CA MET A 81 24.60 -2.54 11.42
C MET A 81 25.18 -3.19 10.17
N ARG A 82 24.71 -4.40 9.89
CA ARG A 82 24.96 -5.12 8.64
C ARG A 82 23.61 -5.32 7.96
N ALA A 83 23.50 -4.84 6.73
CA ALA A 83 22.35 -5.08 5.87
C ALA A 83 22.69 -6.17 4.85
N TRP A 84 21.71 -7.02 4.56
CA TRP A 84 21.73 -7.94 3.43
C TRP A 84 20.44 -7.73 2.65
N VAL A 85 20.57 -7.45 1.36
CA VAL A 85 19.45 -7.10 0.48
C VAL A 85 19.68 -7.86 -0.82
N ASP A 86 18.70 -8.68 -1.18
CA ASP A 86 18.63 -9.39 -2.45
C ASP A 86 17.29 -8.99 -3.09
N ALA A 87 17.34 -7.89 -3.84
CA ALA A 87 16.18 -7.25 -4.46
C ALA A 87 16.61 -6.42 -5.65
N GLU A 88 15.75 -6.34 -6.66
CA GLU A 88 15.92 -5.52 -7.84
C GLU A 88 14.64 -4.73 -8.14
N LEU A 89 14.80 -3.57 -8.77
CA LEU A 89 13.70 -2.81 -9.34
C LEU A 89 13.55 -3.23 -10.80
N ILE A 90 12.37 -3.73 -11.15
CA ILE A 90 12.06 -4.20 -12.50
C ILE A 90 10.92 -3.37 -13.09
N GLU A 91 10.90 -3.26 -14.41
CA GLU A 91 9.68 -2.84 -15.10
C GLU A 91 8.63 -3.95 -14.93
N GLY A 92 7.42 -3.55 -14.56
CA GLY A 92 6.31 -4.45 -14.32
C GLY A 92 5.02 -3.94 -14.95
N GLU A 93 4.06 -4.84 -15.10
CA GLU A 93 2.72 -4.52 -15.59
C GLU A 93 1.72 -4.55 -14.44
N MET A 94 0.74 -3.64 -14.48
CA MET A 94 -0.37 -3.63 -13.53
C MET A 94 -1.68 -3.71 -14.30
N PRO A 95 -2.15 -4.95 -14.59
CA PRO A 95 -3.38 -5.13 -15.35
C PRO A 95 -4.58 -4.63 -14.56
N THR A 96 -5.51 -3.99 -15.26
CA THR A 96 -6.80 -3.59 -14.71
C THR A 96 -7.89 -4.53 -15.23
N ILE A 97 -8.89 -4.80 -14.39
CA ILE A 97 -10.10 -5.51 -14.79
C ILE A 97 -11.21 -4.49 -14.90
N ASP A 98 -11.90 -4.52 -16.04
CA ASP A 98 -13.00 -3.62 -16.37
C ASP A 98 -14.22 -4.47 -16.78
N CYS A 99 -15.35 -4.20 -16.13
CA CYS A 99 -16.59 -4.95 -16.29
C CYS A 99 -17.74 -3.94 -16.20
N TRP A 100 -18.87 -4.21 -16.87
CA TRP A 100 -20.02 -3.33 -16.76
C TRP A 100 -21.34 -4.09 -16.88
N PHE A 101 -22.34 -3.62 -16.13
CA PHE A 101 -23.75 -3.97 -16.24
C PHE A 101 -24.46 -2.82 -16.97
N PRO A 102 -24.87 -2.99 -18.24
CA PRO A 102 -25.44 -1.90 -19.04
C PRO A 102 -26.73 -1.32 -18.43
N GLY A 103 -26.85 0.00 -18.45
CA GLY A 103 -28.07 0.71 -18.07
C GLY A 103 -29.19 0.58 -19.10
N SER A 104 -30.45 0.63 -18.66
CA SER A 104 -31.63 0.49 -19.52
C SER A 104 -32.11 1.76 -20.20
N GLU A 105 -31.91 2.93 -19.58
CA GLU A 105 -32.39 4.22 -20.11
C GLU A 105 -31.28 5.17 -20.53
N HIS A 106 -30.20 5.23 -19.74
CA HIS A 106 -29.05 6.13 -19.91
C HIS A 106 -27.76 5.30 -19.86
N PRO A 107 -27.51 4.39 -20.83
CA PRO A 107 -26.35 3.49 -20.82
C PRO A 107 -25.01 4.23 -20.89
N GLU A 108 -25.00 5.48 -21.36
CA GLU A 108 -23.84 6.36 -21.39
C GLU A 108 -23.48 7.00 -20.03
N GLN A 109 -24.39 6.94 -19.06
CA GLN A 109 -24.15 7.41 -17.70
C GLN A 109 -23.71 6.23 -16.82
N GLU A 110 -22.62 6.43 -16.08
CA GLU A 110 -21.99 5.37 -15.29
C GLU A 110 -22.06 5.66 -13.78
N VAL A 111 -22.26 4.59 -13.00
CA VAL A 111 -21.98 4.54 -11.55
C VAL A 111 -20.80 3.60 -11.36
N ILE A 112 -19.67 4.14 -10.90
CA ILE A 112 -18.41 3.41 -10.82
C ILE A 112 -18.22 2.75 -9.45
N LEU A 113 -18.00 1.43 -9.45
CA LEU A 113 -17.54 0.63 -8.32
C LEU A 113 -16.07 0.26 -8.54
N MET A 114 -15.19 0.85 -7.73
CA MET A 114 -13.75 0.68 -7.91
C MET A 114 -13.09 0.06 -6.67
N GLY A 115 -12.15 -0.84 -6.92
CA GLY A 115 -11.21 -1.36 -5.95
C GLY A 115 -9.88 -1.70 -6.64
N HIS A 116 -8.91 -2.15 -5.86
CA HIS A 116 -7.59 -2.52 -6.37
C HIS A 116 -7.27 -3.99 -6.11
N LEU A 117 -6.51 -4.60 -7.01
CA LEU A 117 -6.17 -6.02 -6.95
C LEU A 117 -4.75 -6.26 -6.43
N ASP A 118 -3.95 -5.20 -6.30
CA ASP A 118 -2.58 -5.28 -5.82
C ASP A 118 -2.54 -5.31 -4.29
N HIS A 119 -1.90 -6.33 -3.72
CA HIS A 119 -1.44 -6.30 -2.34
C HIS A 119 -0.46 -7.44 -2.05
N TYR A 120 0.36 -7.29 -1.02
CA TYR A 120 1.12 -8.41 -0.48
C TYR A 120 0.19 -9.44 0.19
N LYS A 121 0.54 -10.72 0.09
CA LYS A 121 -0.24 -11.81 0.72
C LYS A 121 -0.29 -11.63 2.25
N PRO A 122 -1.40 -11.96 2.93
CA PRO A 122 -2.57 -12.70 2.39
C PRO A 122 -3.64 -11.83 1.70
N GLY A 123 -3.59 -10.49 1.85
CA GLY A 123 -4.46 -9.56 1.11
C GLY A 123 -5.97 -9.66 1.39
N ALA A 124 -6.37 -10.28 2.50
CA ALA A 124 -7.78 -10.59 2.77
C ALA A 124 -8.65 -9.33 2.94
N ASN A 125 -8.21 -8.39 3.79
CA ASN A 125 -8.94 -7.13 4.01
C ASN A 125 -8.49 -6.01 3.06
N ASP A 126 -7.20 -5.98 2.77
CA ASP A 126 -6.58 -5.05 1.82
C ASP A 126 -6.05 -5.90 0.66
N ASN A 127 -6.83 -6.13 -0.41
CA ASN A 127 -8.16 -5.59 -0.72
C ASN A 127 -9.18 -6.63 -1.20
N ALA A 128 -8.90 -7.93 -0.99
CA ALA A 128 -9.75 -9.02 -1.51
C ALA A 128 -11.21 -8.91 -1.02
N SER A 129 -11.45 -8.45 0.22
CA SER A 129 -12.80 -8.23 0.75
C SER A 129 -13.57 -7.18 -0.04
N GLY A 130 -12.92 -6.09 -0.46
CA GLY A 130 -13.52 -5.07 -1.32
C GLY A 130 -13.88 -5.62 -2.69
N CYS A 131 -12.94 -6.35 -3.32
CA CYS A 131 -13.17 -7.01 -4.61
C CYS A 131 -14.31 -8.03 -4.55
N ALA A 132 -14.33 -8.89 -3.54
CA ALA A 132 -15.41 -9.86 -3.33
C ALA A 132 -16.75 -9.16 -3.12
N GLY A 133 -16.78 -8.07 -2.35
CA GLY A 133 -17.98 -7.26 -2.15
C GLY A 133 -18.53 -6.68 -3.45
N MET A 134 -17.67 -6.13 -4.32
CA MET A 134 -18.10 -5.58 -5.62
C MET A 134 -18.68 -6.65 -6.54
N VAL A 135 -18.04 -7.82 -6.63
CA VAL A 135 -18.55 -8.94 -7.43
C VAL A 135 -19.92 -9.38 -6.92
N GLU A 136 -20.09 -9.49 -5.60
CA GLU A 136 -21.35 -9.89 -5.00
C GLU A 136 -22.45 -8.84 -5.18
N ILE A 137 -22.13 -7.54 -5.17
CA ILE A 137 -23.09 -6.47 -5.49
C ILE A 137 -23.66 -6.68 -6.90
N ILE A 138 -22.79 -6.83 -7.90
CA ILE A 138 -23.20 -7.00 -9.30
C ILE A 138 -23.97 -8.31 -9.50
N ARG A 139 -23.51 -9.41 -8.90
CA ARG A 139 -24.17 -10.72 -8.97
C ARG A 139 -25.59 -10.66 -8.42
N ASN A 140 -25.80 -9.99 -7.30
CA ASN A 140 -27.15 -9.85 -6.71
C ASN A 140 -28.04 -8.92 -7.54
N ILE A 141 -27.53 -7.79 -8.05
CA ILE A 141 -28.29 -6.91 -8.95
C ILE A 141 -28.75 -7.67 -10.19
N ALA A 142 -27.84 -8.38 -10.86
CA ALA A 142 -28.16 -9.16 -12.04
C ALA A 142 -29.25 -10.21 -11.76
N SER A 143 -29.12 -10.94 -10.66
CA SER A 143 -30.11 -11.95 -10.26
C SER A 143 -31.49 -11.34 -9.93
N MET A 144 -31.53 -10.18 -9.26
CA MET A 144 -32.80 -9.51 -8.96
C MET A 144 -33.49 -8.98 -10.21
N VAL A 145 -32.74 -8.49 -11.20
CA VAL A 145 -33.27 -8.07 -12.49
C VAL A 145 -33.81 -9.26 -13.27
N GLU A 146 -33.04 -10.35 -13.38
CA GLU A 146 -33.44 -11.57 -14.09
C GLU A 146 -34.73 -12.18 -13.52
N ASN A 147 -34.88 -12.14 -12.20
CA ASN A 147 -36.07 -12.66 -11.50
C ASN A 147 -37.23 -11.64 -11.41
N GLY A 148 -37.10 -10.45 -11.99
CA GLY A 148 -38.14 -9.41 -11.96
C GLY A 148 -38.43 -8.84 -10.56
N VAL A 149 -37.48 -8.95 -9.63
CA VAL A 149 -37.58 -8.39 -8.27
C VAL A 149 -37.38 -6.87 -8.30
N ILE A 150 -36.50 -6.39 -9.19
CA ILE A 150 -36.27 -4.97 -9.44
C ILE A 150 -36.25 -4.71 -10.95
N GLU A 151 -36.57 -3.48 -11.34
CA GLU A 151 -36.36 -3.02 -12.71
C GLU A 151 -34.84 -2.92 -13.02
N PRO A 152 -34.43 -3.13 -14.29
CA PRO A 152 -33.04 -2.91 -14.71
C PRO A 152 -32.55 -1.51 -14.32
N PRO A 153 -31.31 -1.38 -13.78
CA PRO A 153 -30.71 -0.08 -13.49
C PRO A 153 -30.79 0.87 -14.68
N ARG A 154 -31.22 2.11 -14.44
CA ARG A 154 -31.35 3.12 -15.50
C ARG A 154 -30.00 3.53 -16.10
N ARG A 155 -28.92 3.42 -15.32
CA ARG A 155 -27.53 3.79 -15.67
C ARG A 155 -26.64 2.56 -15.64
N THR A 156 -25.56 2.60 -16.41
CA THR A 156 -24.55 1.54 -16.40
C THR A 156 -23.85 1.50 -15.04
N ILE A 157 -23.68 0.31 -14.48
CA ILE A 157 -22.81 0.09 -13.32
C ILE A 157 -21.50 -0.48 -13.84
N ARG A 158 -20.38 0.15 -13.49
CA ARG A 158 -19.04 -0.23 -13.97
C ARG A 158 -18.12 -0.50 -12.80
#